data_AF-A0A8H6ZC64-F1
#
_entry.id   AF-A0A8H6ZC64-F1
#
_cell.length_a   1.000
_cell.length_b   1.000
_cell.length_c   1.000
_cell.angle_alpha   90.00
_cell.angle_beta   90.00
_cell.angle_gamma   90.00
#
_symmetry.space_group_name_H-M   'P 1'
#
loop_
_entity.id
_entity.type
_entity.pdbx_description
1 polymer ?
#
loop_
_entity_poly.entity_id
_entity_poly.type
_entity_poly.pdbx_seq_one_letter_code
_entity_poly.pdbx_strand_id
1 'polypeptide(L)'
;MDSPAANRIPDEIVSEILTPLLKHSDEVFRDQSEKALLDPDHSASRYLLVSKSWLRVSTPLLYNVVILRTTAQAEALQTVLKTNKEFGLFIKKLRVEGWLRQCDAHHSQKRPQHHGLVSDPLYRRI
;
A
#
# COMPACT_ATOMS: atom_id res chain seq x y z
N MET A 1 46.85 -3.63 -3.52
CA MET A 1 46.63 -3.84 -2.06
C MET A 1 45.65 -2.76 -1.63
N ASP A 2 44.39 -2.89 -2.04
CA ASP A 2 43.34 -1.94 -1.67
C ASP A 2 42.81 -2.33 -0.30
N SER A 3 43.00 -1.49 0.71
CA SER A 3 42.36 -1.67 2.02
C SER A 3 40.88 -1.28 1.89
N PRO A 4 39.92 -2.21 2.01
CA PRO A 4 38.52 -1.89 1.72
C PRO A 4 37.71 -1.48 2.96
N ALA A 5 38.36 -1.23 4.10
CA ALA A 5 37.67 -1.15 5.40
C ALA A 5 37.39 0.26 5.93
N ALA A 6 37.91 1.32 5.32
CA ALA A 6 38.06 2.61 6.02
C ALA A 6 36.87 3.60 5.92
N ASN A 7 35.71 3.25 5.36
CA ASN A 7 34.63 4.25 5.20
C ASN A 7 33.21 3.70 5.22
N ARG A 8 32.93 2.64 5.99
CA ARG A 8 31.59 2.10 6.14
C ARG A 8 31.08 2.33 7.56
N ILE A 9 30.05 3.16 7.69
CA ILE A 9 29.32 3.35 8.95
C ILE A 9 28.76 1.98 9.38
N PRO A 10 28.95 1.54 10.63
CA PRO A 10 28.35 0.31 11.15
C PRO A 10 26.82 0.33 11.07
N ASP A 11 26.21 -0.84 10.90
CA ASP A 11 24.76 -0.96 10.74
C ASP A 11 24.00 -0.49 12.01
N GLU A 12 24.61 -0.60 13.19
CA GLU A 12 24.07 -0.11 14.46
C GLU A 12 23.90 1.41 14.45
N ILE A 13 24.91 2.13 13.95
CA ILE A 13 24.89 3.59 13.87
C ILE A 13 23.87 4.04 12.82
N VAL A 14 23.81 3.35 11.67
CA VAL A 14 22.78 3.61 10.66
C VAL A 14 21.38 3.37 11.24
N SER A 15 21.20 2.31 12.03
CA SER A 15 19.93 1.99 12.70
C SER A 15 19.53 3.06 13.71
N GLU A 16 20.49 3.56 14.51
CA GLU A 16 20.25 4.61 15.49
C GLU A 16 19.82 5.92 14.83
N ILE A 17 20.49 6.32 13.74
CA ILE A 17 20.13 7.51 12.95
C ILE A 17 18.72 7.39 12.36
N LEU A 18 18.38 6.22 11.81
CA LEU A 18 17.13 6.02 11.08
C LEU A 18 15.93 5.74 11.98
N THR A 19 16.15 5.20 13.17
CA THR A 19 15.08 4.85 14.11
C THR A 19 14.10 6.00 14.37
N PRO A 20 14.52 7.22 14.75
CA PRO A 20 13.59 8.33 14.98
C PRO A 20 12.92 8.85 13.69
N LEU A 21 13.50 8.58 12.52
CA LEU A 21 12.99 9.04 11.22
C LEU A 21 11.96 8.08 10.60
N LEU A 22 12.06 6.80 10.94
CA LEU A 22 11.27 5.72 10.33
C LEU A 22 10.27 5.06 11.29
N LYS A 23 10.52 5.10 12.61
CA LYS A 23 9.58 4.49 13.56
C LYS A 23 8.47 5.46 13.94
N HIS A 24 7.25 4.97 13.84
CA HIS A 24 6.10 5.56 14.50
C HIS A 24 6.10 5.19 15.99
N SER A 25 5.83 6.17 16.86
CA SER A 25 5.54 5.85 18.26
C SER A 25 4.21 5.12 18.38
N ASP A 26 4.05 4.33 19.45
CA ASP A 26 2.81 3.59 19.71
C ASP A 26 1.61 4.51 19.91
N GLU A 27 1.84 5.71 20.43
CA GLU A 27 0.84 6.76 20.59
C GLU A 27 0.37 7.29 19.23
N VAL A 28 1.30 7.61 18.32
CA VAL A 28 0.98 8.04 16.95
C VAL A 28 0.27 6.93 16.17
N PHE A 29 0.67 5.67 16.38
CA PHE A 29 -0.01 4.52 15.79
C PHE A 29 -1.42 4.27 16.36
N ARG A 30 -1.75 4.80 17.54
CA ARG A 30 -3.12 4.74 18.09
C ARG A 30 -3.95 5.96 17.73
N ASP A 31 -3.31 7.08 17.46
CA ASP A 31 -3.99 8.31 17.07
C ASP A 31 -4.63 8.15 15.69
N GLN A 32 -5.95 8.29 15.65
CA GLN A 32 -6.78 8.26 14.44
C GLN A 32 -7.08 9.66 13.92
N SER A 33 -6.52 10.71 14.55
CA SER A 33 -6.66 12.08 14.06
C SER A 33 -5.99 12.22 12.69
N GLU A 34 -6.54 13.07 11.83
CA GLU A 34 -5.90 13.44 10.56
C GLU A 34 -4.52 14.09 10.77
N LYS A 35 -4.19 14.49 12.00
CA LYS A 35 -2.89 15.11 12.34
C LYS A 35 -1.73 14.12 12.38
N ALA A 36 -2.01 12.82 12.54
CA ALA A 36 -1.01 11.75 12.50
C ALA A 36 -0.57 11.40 11.06
N LEU A 37 -0.90 12.22 10.07
CA LEU A 37 -0.39 12.06 8.70
C LEU A 37 1.14 12.20 8.72
N LEU A 38 1.82 11.25 8.09
CA LEU A 38 3.21 11.41 7.71
C LEU A 38 3.31 12.71 6.91
N ASP A 39 4.25 13.58 7.29
CA ASP A 39 4.56 14.80 6.56
C ASP A 39 4.75 14.46 5.07
N PRO A 40 3.87 14.93 4.17
CA PRO A 40 3.93 14.58 2.75
C PRO A 40 5.25 15.02 2.10
N ASP A 41 5.93 16.04 2.65
CA ASP A 41 7.23 16.50 2.16
C ASP A 41 8.38 15.58 2.58
N HIS A 42 8.16 14.75 3.61
CA HIS A 42 9.15 13.83 4.14
C HIS A 42 8.83 12.37 3.84
N SER A 43 9.01 11.97 2.58
CA SER A 43 8.91 10.56 2.21
C SER A 43 10.03 9.74 2.87
N ALA A 44 9.67 8.91 3.85
CA ALA A 44 10.56 7.95 4.52
C ALA A 44 11.33 7.04 3.55
N SER A 45 10.81 6.86 2.32
CA SER A 45 11.46 6.08 1.27
C SER A 45 12.78 6.67 0.77
N ARG A 46 13.02 7.98 0.92
CA ARG A 46 14.26 8.64 0.46
C ARG A 46 15.50 8.10 1.16
N TYR A 47 15.36 7.71 2.43
CA TYR A 47 16.46 7.13 3.20
C TYR A 47 16.90 5.75 2.68
N LEU A 48 16.00 5.03 1.99
CA LEU A 48 16.31 3.73 1.38
C LEU A 48 17.28 3.84 0.21
N LEU A 49 17.37 5.01 -0.43
CA LEU A 49 18.10 5.22 -1.68
C LEU A 49 19.56 5.70 -1.49
N VAL A 50 20.00 5.91 -0.25
CA VAL A 50 21.33 6.46 0.05
C VAL A 50 22.44 5.43 -0.25
N SER A 51 22.29 4.20 0.25
CA SER A 51 23.26 3.12 0.04
C SER A 51 22.64 1.74 0.28
N LYS A 52 23.31 0.67 -0.17
CA LYS A 52 22.87 -0.71 0.10
C LYS A 52 22.83 -1.05 1.60
N SER A 53 23.69 -0.44 2.43
CA SER A 53 23.63 -0.63 3.90
C SER A 53 22.39 0.05 4.47
N TRP A 54 22.12 1.28 4.04
CA TRP A 54 20.94 2.02 4.48
C TRP A 54 19.65 1.31 4.08
N LEU A 55 19.53 0.85 2.83
CA LEU A 55 18.40 0.04 2.39
C LEU A 55 18.20 -1.18 3.32
N ARG A 56 19.25 -1.97 3.54
CA ARG A 56 19.17 -3.19 4.36
C ARG A 56 18.72 -2.91 5.80
N VAL A 57 19.25 -1.87 6.43
CA VAL A 57 18.93 -1.50 7.83
C VAL A 57 17.57 -0.81 7.94
N SER A 58 17.20 0.01 6.95
CA SER A 58 15.94 0.75 6.93
C SER A 58 14.73 -0.13 6.68
N THR A 59 14.83 -1.13 5.81
CA THR A 59 13.69 -1.99 5.43
C THR A 59 12.95 -2.56 6.65
N PRO A 60 13.59 -3.23 7.63
CA PRO A 60 12.88 -3.72 8.81
C PRO A 60 12.33 -2.62 9.71
N LEU A 61 12.92 -1.42 9.70
CA LEU A 61 12.43 -0.27 10.46
C LEU A 61 11.17 0.33 9.80
N LEU A 62 11.19 0.49 8.48
CA LEU A 62 10.12 1.06 7.68
C LEU A 62 8.87 0.16 7.66
N TYR A 63 9.06 -1.16 7.50
CA TYR A 63 7.94 -2.10 7.46
C TYR A 63 7.38 -2.45 8.84
N ASN A 64 8.03 -2.00 9.93
CA ASN A 64 7.63 -2.35 11.30
C ASN A 64 6.17 -2.03 11.60
N VAL A 65 5.75 -0.84 11.16
CA VAL A 65 4.41 -0.29 11.36
C VAL A 65 3.86 0.15 10.01
N VAL A 66 2.79 -0.48 9.56
CA VAL A 66 2.14 -0.17 8.28
C VAL A 66 0.75 0.39 8.55
N ILE A 67 0.46 1.58 8.01
CA ILE A 67 -0.84 2.23 8.11
C ILE A 67 -1.40 2.37 6.69
N LEU A 68 -2.44 1.61 6.39
CA LEU A 68 -3.15 1.63 5.12
C LEU A 68 -4.35 2.56 5.24
N ARG A 69 -4.29 3.74 4.60
CA ARG A 69 -5.41 4.71 4.57
C ARG A 69 -6.14 4.74 3.23
N THR A 70 -5.47 4.26 2.18
CA THR A 70 -6.00 4.29 0.81
C THR A 70 -5.93 2.90 0.17
N THR A 71 -6.79 2.67 -0.83
CA THR A 71 -6.78 1.43 -1.62
C THR A 71 -5.46 1.26 -2.38
N ALA A 72 -4.89 2.36 -2.89
CA ALA A 72 -3.61 2.34 -3.59
C ALA A 72 -2.46 1.84 -2.69
N GLN A 73 -2.42 2.24 -1.42
CA GLN A 73 -1.44 1.73 -0.46
C GLN A 73 -1.63 0.23 -0.20
N ALA A 74 -2.88 -0.24 -0.09
CA ALA A 74 -3.17 -1.65 0.11
C ALA A 74 -2.77 -2.51 -1.10
N GLU A 75 -3.04 -2.03 -2.31
CA GLU A 75 -2.64 -2.69 -3.57
C GLU A 75 -1.11 -2.70 -3.75
N ALA A 76 -0.45 -1.59 -3.41
CA ALA A 76 1.02 -1.50 -3.42
C ALA A 76 1.63 -2.48 -2.41
N LEU A 77 1.12 -2.53 -1.18
CA LEU A 77 1.57 -3.49 -0.17
C LEU A 77 1.35 -4.93 -0.62
N GLN A 78 0.17 -5.24 -1.17
CA GLN A 78 -0.13 -6.58 -1.69
C GLN A 78 0.86 -6.98 -2.79
N THR A 79 1.13 -6.08 -3.73
CA THR A 79 2.07 -6.31 -4.84
C THR A 79 3.47 -6.60 -4.31
N VAL A 80 3.95 -5.79 -3.37
CA VAL A 80 5.28 -5.97 -2.77
C VAL A 80 5.39 -7.29 -2.01
N LEU A 81 4.39 -7.66 -1.21
CA LEU A 81 4.41 -8.89 -0.42
C LEU A 81 4.25 -10.16 -1.26
N LYS A 82 3.59 -10.08 -2.42
CA LYS A 82 3.52 -11.19 -3.38
C LYS A 82 4.90 -11.50 -3.97
N THR A 83 5.67 -10.47 -4.29
CA THR A 83 7.01 -10.61 -4.89
C THR A 83 8.08 -10.89 -3.84
N ASN A 84 8.03 -10.22 -2.69
CA ASN A 84 9.05 -10.25 -1.64
C ASN A 84 8.40 -10.64 -0.30
N LYS A 85 8.12 -11.95 -0.15
CA LYS A 85 7.39 -12.48 1.02
C LYS A 85 8.10 -12.21 2.35
N GLU A 86 9.44 -12.12 2.32
CA GLU A 86 10.26 -11.85 3.50
C GLU A 86 9.96 -10.50 4.15
N PHE A 87 9.48 -9.50 3.39
CA PHE A 87 9.12 -8.20 3.96
C PHE A 87 7.91 -8.28 4.88
N GLY A 88 7.05 -9.30 4.70
CA GLY A 88 5.94 -9.57 5.60
C GLY A 88 6.39 -9.90 7.02
N LEU A 89 7.60 -10.48 7.18
CA LEU A 89 8.15 -10.83 8.50
C LEU A 89 8.56 -9.60 9.32
N PHE A 90 8.76 -8.47 8.65
CA PHE A 90 9.11 -7.22 9.33
C PHE A 90 7.89 -6.45 9.84
N ILE A 91 6.68 -6.78 9.35
CA ILE A 91 5.45 -6.12 9.76
C ILE A 91 5.05 -6.61 11.15
N LYS A 92 5.14 -5.72 12.15
CA LYS A 92 4.74 -5.99 13.53
C LYS A 92 3.39 -5.41 13.87
N LYS A 93 3.02 -4.31 13.22
CA LYS A 93 1.75 -3.61 13.41
C LYS A 93 1.18 -3.21 12.06
N LEU A 94 -0.09 -3.53 11.84
CA LEU A 94 -0.84 -3.15 10.65
C LEU A 94 -2.12 -2.46 11.08
N ARG A 95 -2.35 -1.25 10.58
CA ARG A 95 -3.59 -0.50 10.77
C ARG A 95 -4.24 -0.28 9.41
N VAL A 96 -5.55 -0.50 9.34
CA VAL A 96 -6.34 -0.21 8.14
C VAL A 96 -7.35 0.87 8.52
N GLU A 97 -7.30 1.98 7.82
CA GLU A 97 -8.19 3.13 7.97
C GLU A 97 -8.99 3.35 6.69
N GLY A 98 -10.16 3.96 6.82
CA GLY A 98 -10.94 4.39 5.64
C GLY A 98 -11.49 3.25 4.77
N TRP A 99 -11.62 2.03 5.30
CA TRP A 99 -12.17 0.89 4.56
C TRP A 99 -13.70 0.97 4.35
N LEU A 100 -14.18 2.04 3.73
CA LEU A 100 -15.50 2.06 3.12
C LEU A 100 -15.31 2.09 1.61
N ARG A 101 -15.10 0.92 1.00
CA ARG A 101 -15.43 0.79 -0.43
C ARG A 101 -16.95 0.73 -0.52
N GLN A 102 -17.57 1.84 -0.93
CA GLN A 102 -18.81 1.73 -1.69
C GLN A 102 -18.42 0.97 -2.97
N CYS A 103 -18.84 -0.29 -3.08
CA CYS A 103 -18.83 -0.99 -4.35
C CYS A 103 -19.95 -0.38 -5.19
N ASP A 104 -19.62 0.59 -6.04
CA ASP A 104 -20.55 1.07 -7.05
C ASP A 104 -20.99 -0.09 -7.93
N ALA A 105 -22.30 -0.32 -7.87
CA ALA A 105 -23.04 -1.32 -8.61
C ALA A 105 -22.99 -1.03 -10.11
N HIS A 106 -21.94 -1.48 -10.79
CA HIS A 106 -21.96 -1.65 -12.23
C HIS A 106 -22.23 -3.11 -12.60
N HIS A 107 -23.48 -3.55 -12.42
CA HIS A 107 -24.10 -4.51 -13.32
C HIS A 107 -25.45 -3.97 -13.74
N SER A 108 -25.38 -3.21 -14.83
CA SER A 108 -26.49 -2.56 -15.51
C SER A 108 -27.59 -3.56 -15.87
N GLN A 109 -28.77 -3.24 -15.38
CA GLN A 109 -30.08 -3.77 -15.73
C GLN A 109 -30.22 -3.98 -17.25
N LYS A 110 -30.13 -5.22 -17.75
CA LYS A 110 -30.68 -5.54 -19.07
C LYS A 110 -32.20 -5.60 -18.94
N ARG A 111 -32.87 -4.45 -19.14
CA ARG A 111 -34.31 -4.43 -19.49
C ARG A 111 -34.44 -4.96 -20.92
N PRO A 112 -35.20 -6.03 -21.20
CA PRO A 112 -35.60 -6.32 -22.57
C PRO A 112 -36.54 -5.21 -23.03
N GLN A 113 -36.13 -4.46 -24.04
CA GLN A 113 -37.01 -3.54 -24.74
C GLN A 113 -37.99 -4.38 -25.55
N HIS A 114 -39.26 -4.34 -25.14
CA HIS A 114 -40.36 -4.63 -26.05
C HIS A 114 -40.37 -3.53 -27.12
N HIS A 115 -40.02 -3.87 -28.35
CA HIS A 115 -40.48 -3.12 -29.51
C HIS A 115 -40.88 -4.09 -30.61
N GLY A 116 -42.19 -4.15 -30.84
CA GLY A 116 -42.79 -4.96 -31.86
C GLY A 116 -42.36 -4.50 -33.25
N LEU A 117 -42.21 -5.48 -34.14
CA LEU A 117 -42.37 -5.27 -35.57
C LEU A 117 -43.64 -5.99 -35.99
N VAL A 118 -44.56 -5.16 -36.45
CA VAL A 118 -45.82 -5.49 -37.10
C VAL A 118 -45.53 -6.11 -38.47
N SER A 119 -46.43 -7.00 -38.90
CA SER A 119 -46.74 -7.45 -40.27
C SER A 119 -46.29 -8.88 -40.62
N ASP A 120 -47.23 -9.83 -40.58
CA ASP A 120 -47.74 -10.40 -41.83
C ASP A 120 -49.13 -11.03 -41.63
N PRO A 121 -50.15 -10.65 -42.43
CA PRO A 121 -51.44 -11.32 -42.45
C PRO A 121 -51.36 -12.46 -43.47
N LEU A 122 -51.64 -13.68 -43.05
CA LEU A 122 -52.27 -14.75 -43.85
C LEU A 122 -52.07 -16.08 -43.12
N TYR A 123 -53.00 -16.43 -42.22
CA TYR A 123 -53.46 -17.81 -42.04
C TYR A 123 -54.68 -17.85 -41.09
N ARG A 124 -55.90 -17.78 -41.64
CA ARG A 124 -57.12 -18.30 -40.99
C ARG A 124 -58.26 -18.45 -42.01
N ARG A 125 -58.89 -19.64 -42.01
CA ARG A 125 -59.82 -20.22 -43.00
C ARG A 125 -59.06 -20.78 -44.19
N ILE A 126 -58.97 -22.10 -44.39
CA ILE A 126 -60.09 -23.07 -44.50
C ILE A 126 -59.86 -24.29 -43.61
#